data_AF-A0A938KIW5-F1
#
_entry.id   AF-A0A938KIW5-F1
#
_cell.length_a   1.000
_cell.length_b   1.000
_cell.length_c   1.000
_cell.angle_alpha   90.00
_cell.angle_beta   90.00
_cell.angle_gamma   90.00
#
_symmetry.space_group_name_H-M   'P 1'
#
loop_
_entity.id
_entity.type
_entity.pdbx_description
1 polymer ?
#
loop_
_entity_poly.entity_id
_entity_poly.type
_entity_poly.pdbx_seq_one_letter_code
_entity_poly.pdbx_strand_id
1 'polypeptide(L)'
;MSAQRFPEILLVEDNPGDVRLAMEAFKDAKSTSRLTWARSTEEAWLVLKNSGPFASSPKPDLILLDLKLPRRNGEEFLRELRADPKLQNLPVVILSTSICEADARKASSLGARAFLTKPVDLDAYIRLAAGINQFATALSQGTDPSPSQDTVIRSNESSDPSTTLVFRKSP
;
A
#
# COMPACT_ATOMS: atom_id res chain seq x y z
N MET A 1 19.06 13.09 -16.82
CA MET A 1 18.88 12.96 -15.35
C MET A 1 17.43 13.25 -15.07
N SER A 2 16.63 12.23 -14.78
CA SER A 2 15.23 12.41 -14.38
C SER A 2 15.22 13.08 -13.00
N ALA A 3 14.52 14.20 -12.85
CA ALA A 3 14.39 14.85 -11.55
C ALA A 3 13.82 13.84 -10.53
N GLN A 4 14.54 13.63 -9.43
CA GLN A 4 14.13 12.66 -8.42
C GLN A 4 12.90 13.22 -7.68
N ARG A 5 11.71 12.73 -8.04
CA ARG A 5 10.47 13.07 -7.35
C ARG A 5 10.25 12.12 -6.18
N PHE A 6 9.71 12.67 -5.09
CA PHE A 6 9.29 11.89 -3.95
C PHE A 6 8.19 10.88 -4.36
N PRO A 7 8.25 9.62 -3.88
CA PRO A 7 7.21 8.64 -4.18
C PRO A 7 5.86 9.10 -3.65
N GLU A 8 4.80 8.85 -4.42
CA GLU A 8 3.44 9.20 -4.06
C GLU A 8 2.68 7.95 -3.65
N ILE A 9 2.17 7.94 -2.42
CA ILE A 9 1.42 6.82 -1.87
C ILE A 9 -0.01 7.27 -1.65
N LEU A 10 -0.95 6.56 -2.27
CA LEU A 10 -2.37 6.71 -1.99
C LEU A 10 -2.76 5.76 -0.86
N LEU A 11 -3.10 6.29 0.31
CA LEU A 11 -3.64 5.53 1.44
C LEU A 11 -5.17 5.56 1.39
N VAL A 12 -5.80 4.38 1.25
CA VAL A 12 -7.25 4.20 1.24
C VAL A 12 -7.68 3.54 2.55
N GLU A 13 -8.26 4.35 3.44
CA GLU A 13 -8.53 3.98 4.84
C GLU A 13 -9.68 4.82 5.39
N ASP A 14 -10.74 4.21 5.94
CA ASP A 14 -11.88 4.97 6.48
C ASP A 14 -11.73 5.30 7.96
N ASN A 15 -10.86 4.58 8.70
CA ASN A 15 -10.63 4.83 10.11
C ASN A 15 -9.59 5.96 10.32
N PRO A 16 -10.00 7.14 10.84
CA PRO A 16 -9.07 8.26 11.03
C PRO A 16 -7.97 7.98 12.07
N GLY A 17 -8.18 7.04 12.99
CA GLY A 17 -7.16 6.58 13.94
C GLY A 17 -6.04 5.81 13.25
N ASP A 18 -6.40 4.88 12.35
CA ASP A 18 -5.44 4.11 11.56
C ASP A 18 -4.66 5.02 10.60
N VAL A 19 -5.33 6.00 10.00
CA VAL A 19 -4.67 7.04 9.17
C VAL A 19 -3.66 7.82 10.00
N ARG A 20 -4.04 8.27 11.20
CA ARG A 20 -3.14 9.03 12.06
C ARG A 20 -1.92 8.20 12.47
N LEU A 21 -2.12 6.93 12.82
CA LEU A 21 -1.04 6.01 13.14
C LEU A 21 -0.10 5.81 11.94
N ALA A 22 -0.65 5.60 10.74
CA ALA A 22 0.13 5.49 9.52
C ALA A 22 0.95 6.75 9.26
N MET A 23 0.32 7.93 9.30
CA MET A 23 0.99 9.20 9.06
C MET A 23 2.16 9.44 10.04
N GLU A 24 1.97 9.14 11.33
CA GLU A 24 3.06 9.25 12.32
C GLU A 24 4.16 8.23 12.05
N ALA A 25 3.80 6.98 11.75
CA ALA A 25 4.77 5.94 11.45
C ALA A 25 5.63 6.25 10.21
N PHE A 26 5.03 6.78 9.14
CA PHE A 26 5.78 7.21 7.95
C PHE A 26 6.70 8.38 8.24
N LYS A 27 6.27 9.33 9.07
CA LYS A 27 7.09 10.45 9.51
C LYS A 27 8.27 9.98 10.37
N ASP A 28 8.04 9.11 11.34
CA ASP A 28 9.07 8.59 12.25
C ASP A 28 10.04 7.63 11.57
N ALA A 29 9.57 6.89 10.56
CA ALA A 29 10.41 6.13 9.65
C ALA A 29 11.29 7.02 8.75
N LYS A 30 11.17 8.36 8.85
CA LYS A 30 11.83 9.36 8.00
C LYS A 30 11.58 9.09 6.52
N SER A 31 10.35 8.64 6.20
CA SER A 31 9.93 8.35 4.84
C SER A 31 10.03 9.60 3.98
N THR A 32 10.58 9.43 2.78
CA THR A 32 10.57 10.45 1.74
C THR A 32 9.30 10.42 0.91
N SER A 33 8.48 9.38 1.06
CA SER A 33 7.21 9.23 0.36
C SER A 33 6.17 10.21 0.90
N ARG A 34 5.38 10.79 -0.01
CA ARG A 34 4.21 11.60 0.33
C ARG A 34 2.97 10.73 0.38
N LEU A 35 2.12 10.95 1.39
CA LEU A 35 0.86 10.24 1.55
C LEU A 35 -0.30 11.15 1.16
N THR A 36 -1.12 10.67 0.24
CA THR A 36 -2.45 11.22 -0.07
C THR A 36 -3.48 10.29 0.55
N TRP A 37 -4.32 10.81 1.45
CA TRP A 37 -5.39 10.03 2.08
C TRP A 37 -6.69 10.12 1.28
N ALA A 38 -7.28 8.97 1.00
CA ALA A 38 -8.66 8.83 0.56
C ALA A 38 -9.44 8.04 1.62
N ARG A 39 -10.57 8.59 2.09
CA ARG A 39 -11.34 7.93 3.17
C ARG A 39 -12.29 6.84 2.69
N SER A 40 -12.36 6.64 1.38
CA SER A 40 -13.18 5.63 0.74
C SER A 40 -12.68 5.32 -0.68
N THR A 41 -13.21 4.26 -1.29
CA THR A 41 -12.87 3.90 -2.68
C THR A 41 -13.30 4.97 -3.68
N GLU A 42 -14.38 5.70 -3.40
CA GLU A 42 -14.88 6.80 -4.22
C GLU A 42 -13.90 7.98 -4.22
N GLU A 43 -13.38 8.35 -3.05
CA GLU A 43 -12.31 9.36 -2.97
C GLU A 43 -11.03 8.88 -3.62
N ALA A 44 -10.68 7.59 -3.48
CA ALA A 44 -9.53 7.00 -4.15
C ALA A 44 -9.64 7.15 -5.68
N TRP A 45 -10.84 6.92 -6.24
CA TRP A 45 -11.11 7.17 -7.66
C TRP A 45 -10.98 8.64 -8.06
N LEU A 46 -11.37 9.59 -7.20
CA LEU A 46 -11.16 11.02 -7.47
C LEU A 46 -9.67 11.37 -7.51
N VAL A 47 -8.86 10.80 -6.62
CA VAL A 47 -7.39 10.94 -6.64
C VAL A 47 -6.82 10.36 -7.94
N LEU A 48 -7.16 9.11 -8.27
CA LEU A 48 -6.64 8.39 -9.45
C LEU A 48 -7.02 9.06 -10.78
N LYS A 49 -8.19 9.71 -10.82
CA LYS A 49 -8.68 10.45 -12.00
C LYS A 49 -8.29 11.92 -11.98
N ASN A 50 -7.52 12.38 -10.99
CA ASN A 50 -7.16 13.80 -10.84
C ASN A 50 -8.41 14.70 -10.96
N SER A 51 -9.43 14.43 -10.16
CA SER A 51 -10.76 15.03 -10.31
C SER A 51 -11.28 15.62 -9.00
N GLY A 52 -12.20 16.59 -9.12
CA GLY A 52 -12.82 17.26 -7.98
C GLY A 52 -11.77 17.91 -7.06
N PRO A 53 -11.81 17.67 -5.73
CA PRO A 53 -10.86 18.28 -4.80
C PRO A 53 -9.41 17.78 -4.99
N PHE A 54 -9.20 16.70 -5.76
CA PHE A 54 -7.90 16.10 -6.03
C PHE A 54 -7.37 16.41 -7.44
N ALA A 55 -7.90 17.45 -8.11
CA ALA A 55 -7.52 17.81 -9.47
C ALA A 55 -6.00 18.03 -9.64
N SER A 56 -5.35 18.58 -8.62
CA SER A 56 -3.90 18.83 -8.60
C SER A 56 -3.09 17.79 -7.83
N SER A 57 -3.70 16.69 -7.40
CA SER A 57 -2.98 15.64 -6.68
C SER A 57 -1.99 14.94 -7.61
N PRO A 58 -0.75 14.66 -7.16
CA PRO A 58 0.20 13.92 -7.98
C PRO A 58 -0.27 12.48 -8.16
N LYS A 59 0.12 11.85 -9.28
CA LYS A 59 -0.25 10.45 -9.54
C LYS A 59 0.45 9.52 -8.55
N PRO A 60 -0.27 8.58 -7.92
CA PRO A 60 0.35 7.63 -7.00
C PRO A 60 1.28 6.66 -7.74
N ASP A 61 2.38 6.30 -7.09
CA ASP A 61 3.27 5.19 -7.43
C ASP A 61 2.84 3.87 -6.77
N LEU A 62 2.09 3.98 -5.67
CA LEU A 62 1.65 2.87 -4.85
C LEU A 62 0.29 3.19 -4.21
N ILE A 63 -0.58 2.18 -4.14
CA ILE A 63 -1.77 2.21 -3.30
C ILE A 63 -1.54 1.34 -2.05
N LEU A 64 -1.78 1.90 -0.88
CA LEU A 64 -2.00 1.16 0.36
C LEU A 64 -3.51 1.10 0.60
N LEU A 65 -4.07 -0.11 0.55
CA LEU A 65 -5.52 -0.33 0.58
C LEU A 65 -5.92 -1.10 1.84
N ASP A 66 -6.81 -0.53 2.65
CA ASP A 66 -7.59 -1.34 3.58
C ASP A 66 -8.68 -2.12 2.84
N LEU A 67 -8.84 -3.40 3.17
CA LEU A 67 -9.95 -4.22 2.68
C LEU A 67 -11.24 -4.01 3.46
N LYS A 68 -11.17 -3.63 4.74
CA LYS A 68 -12.33 -3.52 5.63
C LYS A 68 -13.01 -2.16 5.53
N LEU A 69 -13.21 -1.67 4.30
CA LEU A 69 -13.95 -0.44 4.06
C LEU A 69 -15.47 -0.68 4.21
N PRO A 70 -16.23 0.21 4.88
CA PRO A 70 -17.60 -0.04 5.31
C PRO A 70 -18.66 -0.02 4.19
N ARG A 71 -18.36 0.60 3.04
CA ARG A 71 -19.35 0.86 1.97
C ARG A 71 -19.10 0.10 0.67
N ARG A 72 -17.83 -0.08 0.31
CA ARG A 72 -17.40 -0.79 -0.88
C ARG A 72 -16.28 -1.74 -0.51
N ASN A 73 -16.39 -2.98 -0.98
CA ASN A 73 -15.40 -4.00 -0.70
C ASN A 73 -14.09 -3.63 -1.42
N GLY A 74 -12.96 -3.54 -0.70
CA GLY A 74 -11.65 -3.25 -1.30
C GLY A 74 -11.28 -4.22 -2.43
N GLU A 75 -11.83 -5.43 -2.43
CA GLU A 75 -11.69 -6.39 -3.54
C GLU A 75 -12.39 -5.96 -4.84
N GLU A 76 -13.55 -5.30 -4.74
CA GLU A 76 -14.24 -4.75 -5.90
C GLU A 76 -13.42 -3.59 -6.48
N PHE A 77 -12.93 -2.70 -5.63
CA PHE A 77 -12.03 -1.63 -6.05
C PHE A 77 -10.77 -2.17 -6.74
N LEU A 78 -10.17 -3.24 -6.20
CA LEU A 78 -9.03 -3.89 -6.83
C LEU A 78 -9.39 -4.51 -8.19
N ARG A 79 -10.55 -5.14 -8.33
CA ARG A 79 -11.04 -5.65 -9.63
C ARG A 79 -11.24 -4.54 -10.65
N GLU A 80 -11.85 -3.43 -10.26
CA GLU A 80 -12.05 -2.27 -11.12
C GLU A 80 -10.73 -1.65 -11.56
N LEU A 81 -9.76 -1.53 -10.65
CA LEU A 81 -8.40 -1.06 -10.96
C LEU A 81 -7.73 -1.92 -12.03
N ARG A 82 -7.87 -3.25 -11.94
CA ARG A 82 -7.29 -4.18 -12.92
C ARG A 82 -8.03 -4.17 -14.26
N ALA A 83 -9.30 -3.78 -14.28
CA ALA A 83 -10.06 -3.63 -15.52
C ALA A 83 -9.75 -2.32 -16.27
N ASP A 84 -9.20 -1.30 -15.60
CA ASP A 84 -8.83 -0.03 -16.23
C ASP A 84 -7.43 -0.12 -16.89
N PRO A 85 -7.31 0.01 -18.23
CA PRO A 85 -6.04 -0.13 -18.93
C PRO A 85 -4.95 0.86 -18.48
N LYS A 86 -5.34 2.01 -17.91
CA LYS A 86 -4.41 3.04 -17.43
C LYS A 86 -3.92 2.79 -16.01
N LEU A 87 -4.65 2.00 -15.22
CA LEU A 87 -4.39 1.79 -13.79
C LEU A 87 -4.09 0.32 -13.44
N GLN A 88 -4.30 -0.61 -14.39
CA GLN A 88 -4.11 -2.05 -14.16
C GLN A 88 -2.72 -2.42 -13.63
N ASN A 89 -1.69 -1.64 -13.98
CA ASN A 89 -0.31 -1.86 -13.55
C ASN A 89 0.07 -1.13 -12.25
N LEU A 90 -0.83 -0.30 -11.68
CA LEU A 90 -0.55 0.42 -10.45
C LEU A 90 -0.42 -0.59 -9.28
N PRO A 91 0.73 -0.63 -8.59
CA PRO A 91 0.95 -1.54 -7.48
C PRO A 91 -0.02 -1.27 -6.33
N VAL A 92 -0.59 -2.34 -5.78
CA VAL A 92 -1.49 -2.28 -4.62
C VAL A 92 -0.94 -3.20 -3.54
N VAL A 93 -0.71 -2.64 -2.36
CA VAL A 93 -0.40 -3.39 -1.13
C VAL A 93 -1.61 -3.29 -0.22
N ILE A 94 -2.08 -4.44 0.26
CA ILE A 94 -3.22 -4.50 1.16
C ILE A 94 -2.75 -4.50 2.61
N LEU A 95 -3.45 -3.74 3.45
CA LEU A 95 -3.32 -3.70 4.90
C LEU A 95 -4.64 -4.16 5.52
N SER A 96 -4.62 -5.19 6.36
CA SER A 96 -5.83 -5.67 7.07
C SER A 96 -5.52 -5.97 8.53
N THR A 97 -6.46 -5.67 9.44
CA THR A 97 -6.33 -6.02 10.87
C THR A 97 -6.30 -7.53 11.12
N SER A 98 -6.81 -8.32 10.19
CA SER A 98 -6.77 -9.78 10.25
C SER A 98 -6.44 -10.35 8.89
N ILE A 99 -5.49 -11.27 8.86
CA ILE A 99 -5.23 -12.09 7.67
C ILE A 99 -5.91 -13.44 7.90
N CYS A 100 -6.85 -13.79 7.02
CA CYS A 100 -7.13 -15.21 6.79
C CYS A 100 -6.51 -15.60 5.45
N GLU A 101 -6.08 -16.86 5.32
CA GLU A 101 -5.42 -17.31 4.09
C GLU A 101 -6.31 -17.18 2.85
N ALA A 102 -7.62 -17.29 3.02
CA ALA A 102 -8.57 -17.15 1.93
C ALA A 102 -8.55 -15.71 1.36
N ASP A 103 -8.55 -14.69 2.22
CA ASP A 103 -8.48 -13.29 1.80
C ASP A 103 -7.14 -12.98 1.14
N ALA A 104 -6.03 -13.48 1.70
CA ALA A 104 -4.71 -13.28 1.12
C ALA A 104 -4.58 -13.93 -0.27
N ARG A 105 -5.07 -15.17 -0.44
CA ARG A 105 -5.10 -15.86 -1.74
C ARG A 105 -5.97 -15.11 -2.75
N LYS A 106 -7.15 -14.65 -2.32
CA LYS A 106 -8.09 -13.94 -3.18
C LYS A 106 -7.52 -12.60 -3.62
N ALA A 107 -7.00 -11.79 -2.71
CA ALA A 107 -6.31 -10.55 -3.02
C ALA A 107 -5.13 -10.75 -3.98
N SER A 108 -4.32 -11.78 -3.76
CA SER A 108 -3.22 -12.12 -4.66
C SER A 108 -3.72 -12.48 -6.07
N SER A 109 -4.80 -13.26 -6.18
CA SER A 109 -5.42 -13.59 -7.47
C SER A 109 -5.98 -12.37 -8.21
N LEU A 110 -6.31 -11.31 -7.49
CA LEU A 110 -6.73 -10.01 -8.02
C LEU A 110 -5.55 -9.08 -8.34
N GLY A 111 -4.32 -9.58 -8.25
CA GLY A 111 -3.11 -8.84 -8.58
C GLY A 111 -2.64 -7.89 -7.49
N ALA A 112 -3.00 -8.10 -6.22
CA ALA A 112 -2.33 -7.42 -5.12
C ALA A 112 -0.85 -7.83 -5.04
N ARG A 113 0.03 -6.87 -4.82
CA ARG A 113 1.48 -7.08 -4.77
C ARG A 113 1.93 -7.72 -3.45
N ALA A 114 1.29 -7.31 -2.37
CA ALA A 114 1.49 -7.86 -1.04
C ALA A 114 0.21 -7.73 -0.21
N PHE A 115 0.10 -8.59 0.80
CA PHE A 115 -1.00 -8.59 1.76
C PHE A 115 -0.41 -8.65 3.16
N LEU A 116 -0.60 -7.59 3.93
CA LEU A 116 0.10 -7.36 5.18
C LEU A 116 -0.90 -7.15 6.33
N THR A 117 -0.52 -7.62 7.52
CA THR A 117 -1.29 -7.36 8.73
C THR A 117 -1.06 -5.92 9.14
N LYS A 118 -2.11 -5.18 9.48
CA LYS A 118 -1.99 -3.88 10.13
C LYS A 118 -1.26 -4.06 11.46
N PRO A 119 -0.14 -3.36 11.68
CA PRO A 119 0.54 -3.37 12.97
C PRO A 119 -0.36 -2.83 14.07
N VAL A 120 -0.33 -3.48 15.24
CA VAL A 120 -1.14 -3.10 16.40
C VAL A 120 -0.53 -1.96 17.23
N ASP A 121 0.76 -1.69 17.02
CA ASP A 121 1.52 -0.65 17.71
C ASP A 121 2.35 0.19 16.72
N LEU A 122 2.79 1.35 17.21
CA LEU A 122 3.52 2.34 16.41
C LEU A 122 4.90 1.83 15.98
N ASP A 123 5.64 1.11 16.82
CA ASP A 123 6.99 0.66 16.52
C ASP A 123 7.00 -0.36 15.37
N ALA A 124 6.05 -1.30 15.38
CA ALA A 124 5.84 -2.23 14.30
C ALA A 124 5.38 -1.52 13.02
N TYR A 125 4.56 -0.46 13.16
CA TYR A 125 4.16 0.37 12.03
C TYR A 125 5.34 1.15 11.44
N ILE A 126 6.25 1.69 12.24
CA ILE A 126 7.45 2.39 11.76
C ILE A 126 8.30 1.46 10.90
N ARG A 127 8.48 0.20 11.33
CA ARG A 127 9.22 -0.81 10.54
C ARG A 127 8.52 -1.11 9.22
N LEU A 128 7.19 -1.27 9.24
CA LEU A 128 6.39 -1.47 8.03
C LEU A 128 6.49 -0.27 7.09
N ALA A 129 6.35 0.95 7.60
CA ALA A 129 6.42 2.19 6.83
C ALA A 129 7.79 2.37 6.18
N ALA A 130 8.88 2.02 6.87
CA ALA A 130 10.23 2.01 6.30
C ALA A 130 10.34 1.06 5.10
N GLY A 131 9.79 -0.17 5.22
CA GLY A 131 9.75 -1.14 4.12
C GLY A 131 8.91 -0.66 2.93
N ILE A 132 7.73 -0.08 3.21
CA ILE A 132 6.88 0.51 2.17
C ILE A 132 7.59 1.67 1.47
N ASN A 133 8.27 2.55 2.21
CA ASN A 133 9.01 3.67 1.62
C ASN A 133 10.12 3.19 0.68
N GLN A 134 10.87 2.15 1.05
CA GLN A 134 11.87 1.56 0.17
C GLN A 134 11.24 0.98 -1.10
N PHE A 135 10.13 0.24 -0.95
CA PHE A 135 9.39 -0.33 -2.06
C PHE A 135 8.85 0.75 -3.01
N ALA A 136 8.19 1.79 -2.49
CA ALA A 136 7.68 2.92 -3.26
C ALA A 136 8.80 3.71 -3.96
N THR A 137 9.96 3.86 -3.31
CA THR A 137 11.14 4.53 -3.87
C THR A 137 11.71 3.75 -5.07
N ALA A 138 11.76 2.42 -4.99
CA ALA A 138 12.20 1.61 -6.14
C ALA A 138 11.22 1.75 -7.31
N LEU A 139 9.91 1.66 -7.04
CA LEU A 139 8.86 1.82 -8.05
C LEU A 139 8.91 3.18 -8.75
N SER A 140 9.10 4.28 -8.00
CA SER A 140 9.17 5.63 -8.58
C SER A 140 10.39 5.84 -9.47
N GLN A 141 11.42 4.99 -9.33
CA GLN A 141 12.62 4.96 -10.16
C GLN A 141 12.50 3.96 -11.33
N GLY A 142 11.33 3.35 -11.54
CA GLY A 142 11.10 2.36 -12.59
C GLY A 142 11.79 1.02 -12.33
N THR A 143 12.27 0.81 -11.11
CA THR A 143 12.77 -0.50 -10.67
C THR A 143 11.59 -1.25 -10.09
N ASP A 144 11.26 -2.43 -10.62
CA ASP A 144 10.39 -3.35 -9.89
C ASP A 144 11.28 -4.07 -8.87
N PRO A 145 11.19 -3.78 -7.57
CA PRO A 145 11.83 -4.60 -6.55
C PRO A 145 11.02 -5.90 -6.46
N SER A 146 11.01 -6.69 -7.53
CA SER A 146 10.49 -8.03 -7.50
C SER A 146 11.37 -8.81 -6.54
N PRO A 147 10.83 -9.28 -5.43
CA PRO A 147 11.60 -10.13 -4.55
C PRO A 147 11.88 -11.40 -5.34
N SER A 148 13.16 -11.67 -5.55
CA SER A 148 13.63 -13.06 -5.63
C SER A 148 12.92 -13.83 -4.52
N GLN A 149 12.36 -14.98 -4.87
CA GLN A 149 11.22 -15.68 -4.24
C GLN A 149 11.30 -15.95 -2.72
N ASP A 150 12.38 -15.54 -2.06
CA ASP A 150 12.71 -15.79 -0.66
C ASP A 150 12.86 -14.51 0.20
N THR A 151 12.62 -13.31 -0.33
CA THR A 151 12.64 -12.10 0.51
C THR A 151 11.36 -12.00 1.34
N VAL A 152 11.23 -12.87 2.32
CA VAL A 152 10.55 -12.54 3.56
C VAL A 152 11.39 -11.42 4.18
N ILE A 153 10.85 -10.21 4.31
CA ILE A 153 11.44 -9.23 5.23
C ILE A 153 11.18 -9.79 6.63
N ARG A 154 12.05 -10.72 7.08
CA ARG A 154 12.14 -11.11 8.47
C ARG A 154 12.85 -9.96 9.15
N SER A 155 12.18 -9.29 10.09
CA SER A 155 12.86 -8.40 11.02
C SER A 155 14.01 -9.20 11.64
N ASN A 156 15.24 -8.80 11.32
CA ASN A 156 16.40 -9.41 11.94
C ASN A 156 16.39 -8.97 13.41
N GLU A 157 16.30 -9.97 14.29
CA GLU A 157 16.40 -9.94 15.76
C GLU A 157 15.12 -9.62 16.58
N SER A 158 14.79 -10.60 17.44
CA SER A 158 13.80 -10.65 18.55
C SER A 158 12.34 -11.07 18.25
N SER A 159 12.10 -12.37 18.49
CA SER A 159 10.95 -13.03 19.15
C SER A 159 9.46 -12.74 18.81
N ASP A 160 9.10 -11.91 17.84
CA ASP A 160 7.70 -11.77 17.40
C ASP A 160 7.48 -12.25 15.95
N PRO A 161 6.73 -13.35 15.71
CA PRO A 161 6.50 -13.89 14.36
C PRO A 161 5.45 -13.11 13.53
N SER A 162 4.91 -11.99 14.03
CA SER A 162 3.66 -11.43 13.48
C SER A 162 3.75 -10.59 12.21
N THR A 163 4.95 -10.32 11.66
CA THR A 163 5.08 -9.53 10.42
C THR A 163 6.00 -10.23 9.42
N THR A 164 5.44 -11.17 8.68
CA THR A 164 6.07 -11.74 7.48
C THR A 164 5.57 -10.95 6.26
N LEU A 165 6.38 -10.02 5.74
CA LEU A 165 6.12 -9.43 4.42
C LEU A 165 6.42 -10.50 3.35
N VAL A 166 5.38 -11.11 2.78
CA VAL A 166 5.50 -11.97 1.60
C VAL A 166 5.08 -11.17 0.38
N PHE A 167 6.06 -10.72 -0.37
CA PHE A 167 5.83 -10.16 -1.70
C PHE A 167 5.90 -11.31 -2.72
N ARG A 168 4.91 -11.42 -3.61
CA ARG A 168 4.91 -12.43 -4.69
C ARG A 168 4.99 -11.74 -6.05
N LYS A 169 5.74 -12.34 -6.97
CA LYS A 169 5.80 -11.92 -8.38
C LYS A 169 4.43 -12.19 -9.04
N SER A 170 3.88 -11.20 -9.72
CA SER A 170 2.72 -11.43 -10.61
C SER A 170 3.15 -12.37 -11.75
N PRO A 171 2.31 -13.32 -12.18
CA PRO A 171 2.64 -14.25 -13.27
C PRO A 171 2.95 -13.53 -14.59
#